data_AF-A0A1Q9PFA7-F1
#
_entry.id   AF-A0A1Q9PFA7-F1
#
_cell.length_a   1.000
_cell.length_b   1.000
_cell.length_c   1.000
_cell.angle_alpha   90.00
_cell.angle_beta   90.00
_cell.angle_gamma   90.00
#
_symmetry.space_group_name_H-M   'P 1'
#
loop_
_entity.id
_entity.type
_entity.pdbx_description
1 polymer ?
#
loop_
_entity_poly.entity_id
_entity_poly.type
_entity_poly.pdbx_seq_one_letter_code
_entity_poly.pdbx_strand_id
1 'polypeptide(L)'
;MAQLLTKDQIKTRLEIFHKKKQVPDTVYDELKSELEGKKLTKSQLEQIIKEIINSYEFAQIDPGSAVGTVAAQSIGEPGTQMTLQTFHYSGVAEMSVLRGLPRLIEILDARKNPSTPTMTIYLDEVTEKSENLAKQVARRIELTTVNKVAQSITHSFSEGTVRIKLGSVLLEDKDTDAQTVMKKIQLRRKECNVEIDAEDKEMIIITPLKELKFSDLPKLAEKVREIPIKGEVP
;
A
#
# COMPACT_ATOMS: atom_id res chain seq x y z
N MET A 1 -44.09 -26.55 -38.44
CA MET A 1 -43.01 -25.55 -38.48
C MET A 1 -42.77 -25.05 -37.07
N ALA A 2 -41.54 -25.17 -36.55
CA ALA A 2 -41.23 -24.69 -35.19
C ALA A 2 -41.25 -23.15 -35.18
N GLN A 3 -42.16 -22.57 -34.41
CA GLN A 3 -42.32 -21.12 -34.31
C GLN A 3 -41.14 -20.56 -33.49
N LEU A 4 -40.41 -19.61 -34.08
CA LEU A 4 -39.33 -18.87 -33.43
C LEU A 4 -39.93 -17.97 -32.34
N LEU A 5 -39.27 -17.90 -31.18
CA LEU A 5 -39.68 -17.02 -30.08
C LEU A 5 -39.41 -15.56 -30.44
N THR A 6 -40.35 -14.66 -30.10
CA THR A 6 -40.08 -13.22 -30.08
C THR A 6 -39.23 -12.85 -28.86
N LYS A 7 -38.49 -11.73 -28.96
CA LYS A 7 -37.58 -11.26 -27.90
C LYS A 7 -38.25 -11.15 -26.52
N ASP A 8 -39.52 -10.72 -26.48
CA ASP A 8 -40.27 -10.60 -25.23
C ASP A 8 -40.60 -11.97 -24.62
N GLN A 9 -40.90 -12.98 -25.45
CA GLN A 9 -41.16 -14.34 -24.97
C GLN A 9 -39.92 -15.02 -24.41
N ILE A 10 -38.72 -14.69 -24.93
CA ILE A 10 -37.44 -15.14 -24.38
C ILE A 10 -37.21 -14.49 -23.01
N LYS A 11 -37.41 -13.17 -22.90
CA LYS A 11 -37.25 -12.43 -21.64
C LYS A 11 -38.18 -12.95 -20.53
N THR A 12 -39.47 -13.10 -20.80
CA THR A 12 -40.42 -13.59 -19.78
C THR A 12 -40.05 -14.99 -19.26
N ARG A 13 -39.53 -15.87 -20.12
CA ARG A 13 -39.12 -17.22 -19.70
C ARG A 13 -37.81 -17.22 -18.93
N LEU A 14 -36.85 -16.40 -19.33
CA LEU A 14 -35.63 -16.18 -18.58
C LEU A 14 -35.94 -15.60 -17.20
N GLU A 15 -36.90 -14.69 -17.07
CA GLU A 15 -37.32 -14.15 -15.77
C GLU A 15 -38.00 -15.19 -14.87
N ILE A 16 -38.80 -16.10 -15.44
CA ILE A 16 -39.37 -17.23 -14.69
C ILE A 16 -38.26 -18.17 -14.21
N PHE A 17 -37.26 -18.41 -15.04
CA PHE A 17 -36.08 -19.21 -14.68
C PHE A 17 -35.26 -18.54 -13.56
N HIS A 18 -34.99 -17.24 -13.68
CA HIS A 18 -34.29 -16.44 -12.68
C HIS A 18 -35.00 -16.47 -11.31
N LYS A 19 -36.34 -16.40 -11.30
CA LYS A 19 -37.14 -16.47 -10.06
C LYS A 19 -36.98 -17.78 -9.29
N LYS A 20 -36.57 -18.88 -9.95
CA LYS A 20 -36.32 -20.17 -9.30
C LYS A 20 -34.97 -20.25 -8.60
N LYS A 21 -34.06 -19.27 -8.80
CA LYS A 21 -32.73 -19.19 -8.16
C LYS A 21 -31.92 -20.49 -8.21
N GLN A 22 -32.00 -21.22 -9.32
CA GLN A 22 -31.26 -22.49 -9.49
C GLN A 22 -29.80 -22.26 -9.89
N VAL A 23 -29.46 -21.08 -10.40
CA VAL A 23 -28.11 -20.68 -10.80
C VAL A 23 -27.81 -19.27 -10.26
N PRO A 24 -26.53 -18.90 -10.07
CA PRO A 24 -26.14 -17.55 -9.64
C PRO A 24 -26.54 -16.47 -10.64
N ASP A 25 -26.79 -15.26 -10.13
CA ASP A 25 -27.20 -14.09 -10.93
C ASP A 25 -26.17 -13.76 -12.04
N THR A 26 -24.88 -13.97 -11.78
CA THR A 26 -23.80 -13.78 -12.77
C THR A 26 -23.98 -14.66 -14.01
N VAL A 27 -24.32 -15.93 -13.82
CA VAL A 27 -24.55 -16.89 -14.91
C VAL A 27 -25.81 -16.51 -15.68
N TYR A 28 -26.82 -16.00 -14.98
CA TYR A 28 -28.04 -15.49 -15.59
C TYR A 28 -27.78 -14.26 -16.47
N ASP A 29 -26.99 -13.30 -15.99
CA ASP A 29 -26.66 -12.09 -16.71
C ASP A 29 -25.84 -12.37 -17.98
N GLU A 30 -24.87 -13.30 -17.88
CA GLU A 30 -24.13 -13.80 -19.05
C GLU A 30 -25.06 -14.47 -20.06
N LEU A 31 -25.93 -15.37 -19.58
CA LEU A 31 -26.92 -16.05 -20.43
C LEU A 31 -27.83 -15.04 -21.14
N LYS A 32 -28.29 -14.01 -20.43
CA LYS A 32 -29.16 -12.97 -21.00
C LYS A 32 -28.44 -12.20 -22.10
N SER A 33 -27.20 -11.76 -21.85
CA SER A 33 -26.37 -11.07 -22.83
C SER A 33 -26.12 -11.92 -24.07
N GLU A 34 -25.82 -13.21 -23.89
CA GLU A 34 -25.56 -14.14 -24.99
C GLU A 34 -26.79 -14.50 -25.83
N LEU A 35 -27.98 -14.48 -25.22
CA LEU A 35 -29.23 -14.78 -25.89
C LEU A 35 -29.87 -13.54 -26.54
N GLU A 36 -29.42 -12.33 -26.19
CA GLU A 36 -29.85 -11.10 -26.82
C GLU A 36 -29.41 -11.05 -28.30
N GLY A 37 -30.37 -11.30 -29.20
CA GLY A 37 -30.17 -11.23 -30.65
C GLY A 37 -30.14 -12.59 -31.36
N LYS A 38 -30.15 -13.71 -30.63
CA LYS A 38 -30.24 -15.06 -31.22
C LYS A 38 -31.70 -15.43 -31.53
N LYS A 39 -31.94 -16.02 -32.71
CA LYS A 39 -33.24 -16.57 -33.12
C LYS A 39 -33.36 -18.00 -32.60
N LEU A 40 -34.12 -18.19 -31.53
CA LEU A 40 -34.27 -19.48 -30.86
C LEU A 40 -35.70 -19.98 -30.95
N THR A 41 -35.87 -21.29 -31.13
CA THR A 41 -37.14 -21.96 -30.93
C THR A 41 -37.37 -22.23 -29.45
N LYS A 42 -38.63 -22.43 -29.05
CA LYS A 42 -39.00 -22.80 -27.67
C LYS A 42 -38.18 -24.00 -27.15
N SER A 43 -38.06 -25.04 -27.98
CA SER A 43 -37.34 -26.25 -27.62
C SER A 43 -35.85 -26.01 -27.37
N GLN A 44 -35.22 -25.14 -28.17
CA GLN A 44 -33.80 -24.83 -28.03
C GLN A 44 -33.52 -24.02 -26.76
N LEU A 45 -34.38 -23.04 -26.44
CA LEU A 45 -34.21 -22.26 -25.20
C LEU A 45 -34.37 -23.14 -23.96
N GLU A 46 -35.35 -24.04 -23.94
CA GLU A 46 -35.56 -24.97 -22.82
C GLU A 46 -34.41 -25.99 -22.69
N GLN A 47 -33.85 -26.46 -23.81
CA GLN A 47 -32.66 -27.31 -23.81
C GLN A 47 -31.44 -26.59 -23.24
N ILE A 48 -31.18 -25.35 -23.66
CA ILE A 48 -30.04 -24.56 -23.16
C ILE A 48 -30.15 -24.35 -21.66
N ILE A 49 -31.33 -23.93 -21.17
CA ILE A 49 -31.56 -23.72 -19.74
C ILE A 49 -31.35 -25.02 -18.97
N LYS A 50 -31.89 -26.15 -19.48
CA LYS A 50 -31.74 -27.45 -18.83
C LYS A 50 -30.28 -27.88 -18.76
N GLU A 51 -29.52 -27.68 -19.84
CA GLU A 51 -28.11 -28.06 -19.88
C GLU A 51 -27.26 -27.22 -18.92
N ILE A 52 -27.56 -25.93 -18.79
CA ILE A 52 -26.87 -25.05 -17.82
C ILE A 52 -27.16 -25.50 -16.39
N ILE A 53 -28.42 -25.83 -16.07
CA ILE A 53 -28.77 -26.35 -14.74
C ILE A 53 -28.01 -27.66 -14.47
N ASN A 54 -28.06 -28.61 -15.41
CA ASN A 54 -27.37 -29.89 -15.27
C ASN A 54 -25.86 -29.71 -15.09
N SER A 55 -25.24 -28.84 -15.89
CA SER A 55 -23.80 -28.57 -15.80
C SER A 55 -23.45 -27.88 -14.49
N TYR A 56 -24.31 -26.99 -13.97
CA TYR A 56 -24.10 -26.34 -12.68
C TYR A 56 -24.22 -27.34 -11.53
N GLU A 57 -25.27 -28.16 -11.52
CA GLU A 57 -25.46 -29.23 -10.53
C GLU A 57 -24.30 -30.23 -10.56
N PHE A 58 -23.82 -30.62 -11.73
CA PHE A 58 -22.67 -31.52 -11.89
C PHE A 58 -21.35 -30.90 -11.43
N ALA A 59 -21.20 -29.58 -11.52
CA ALA A 59 -20.02 -28.86 -11.06
C ALA A 59 -20.01 -28.60 -9.54
N GLN A 60 -21.10 -28.94 -8.84
CA GLN A 60 -21.15 -28.81 -7.38
C GLN A 60 -20.25 -29.85 -6.73
N ILE A 61 -19.69 -29.46 -5.58
CA ILE A 61 -18.86 -30.36 -4.78
C ILE A 61 -19.72 -31.34 -3.99
N ASP A 62 -19.28 -32.59 -3.93
CA ASP A 62 -19.97 -33.63 -3.16
C ASP A 62 -19.95 -33.32 -1.65
N PRO A 63 -21.09 -33.45 -0.96
CA PRO A 63 -21.16 -33.32 0.49
C PRO A 63 -20.23 -34.31 1.20
N GLY A 64 -19.46 -33.84 2.18
CA GLY A 64 -18.50 -34.67 2.91
C GLY A 64 -17.09 -34.71 2.30
N SER A 65 -16.86 -34.01 1.19
CA SER A 65 -15.52 -33.84 0.61
C SER A 65 -14.55 -33.15 1.58
N ALA A 66 -13.30 -33.62 1.64
CA ALA A 66 -12.26 -33.09 2.51
C ALA A 66 -11.62 -31.79 1.95
N VAL A 67 -12.44 -30.75 1.77
CA VAL A 67 -12.04 -29.47 1.14
C VAL A 67 -10.87 -28.79 1.84
N GLY A 68 -10.78 -28.90 3.17
CA GLY A 68 -9.71 -28.27 3.95
C GLY A 68 -8.33 -28.85 3.62
N THR A 69 -8.22 -30.17 3.50
CA THR A 69 -6.97 -30.85 3.18
C THR A 69 -6.52 -30.55 1.76
N VAL A 70 -7.45 -30.63 0.80
CA VAL A 70 -7.16 -30.32 -0.61
C VAL A 70 -6.74 -28.86 -0.76
N ALA A 71 -7.48 -27.93 -0.16
CA ALA A 71 -7.14 -26.51 -0.22
C ALA A 71 -5.77 -26.20 0.39
N ALA A 72 -5.45 -26.82 1.54
CA ALA A 72 -4.15 -26.65 2.20
C ALA A 72 -2.99 -27.16 1.33
N GLN A 73 -3.17 -28.29 0.64
CA GLN A 73 -2.18 -28.81 -0.31
C GLN A 73 -2.05 -27.90 -1.53
N SER A 74 -3.18 -27.50 -2.13
CA SER A 74 -3.19 -26.65 -3.34
C SER A 74 -2.54 -25.29 -3.14
N ILE A 75 -2.63 -24.69 -1.94
CA ILE A 75 -1.94 -23.42 -1.64
C ILE A 75 -0.47 -23.64 -1.26
N GLY A 76 -0.14 -24.77 -0.63
CA GLY A 76 1.21 -25.05 -0.11
C GLY A 76 2.18 -25.61 -1.14
N GLU A 77 1.70 -26.43 -2.09
CA GLU A 77 2.52 -27.08 -3.10
C GLU A 77 3.28 -26.07 -4.01
N PRO A 78 2.63 -25.00 -4.54
CA PRO A 78 3.33 -23.97 -5.31
C PRO A 78 4.38 -23.22 -4.49
N GLY A 79 4.22 -23.14 -3.16
CA GLY A 79 5.16 -22.47 -2.27
C GLY A 79 6.58 -23.05 -2.35
N THR A 80 6.71 -24.34 -2.63
CA THR A 80 8.02 -25.00 -2.84
C THR A 80 8.65 -24.66 -4.19
N GLN A 81 7.83 -24.34 -5.19
CA GLN A 81 8.25 -23.96 -6.54
C GLN A 81 8.54 -22.45 -6.64
N MET A 82 8.00 -21.64 -5.72
CA MET A 82 8.26 -20.20 -5.61
C MET A 82 9.64 -19.91 -5.03
N THR A 83 10.71 -20.28 -5.73
CA THR A 83 12.08 -20.06 -5.25
C THR A 83 12.66 -18.73 -5.72
N LEU A 84 12.51 -18.30 -6.99
CA LEU A 84 13.08 -17.05 -7.48
C LEU A 84 12.34 -16.48 -8.69
N GLN A 85 11.32 -15.63 -8.50
CA GLN A 85 10.96 -14.69 -9.57
C GLN A 85 12.00 -13.56 -9.55
N THR A 86 12.80 -13.48 -10.62
CA THR A 86 14.00 -12.66 -10.73
C THR A 86 13.71 -11.16 -10.57
N PHE A 87 14.55 -10.52 -9.76
CA PHE A 87 14.48 -9.11 -9.37
C PHE A 87 14.94 -8.15 -10.47
N HIS A 88 14.28 -8.17 -11.62
CA HIS A 88 14.52 -7.18 -12.67
C HIS A 88 13.21 -6.52 -13.11
N TYR A 89 12.59 -5.78 -12.19
CA TYR A 89 11.61 -4.75 -12.57
C TYR A 89 12.37 -3.45 -12.88
N SER A 90 12.65 -3.23 -14.16
CA SER A 90 13.11 -1.93 -14.64
C SER A 90 11.96 -0.93 -14.52
N GLY A 91 12.02 0.01 -13.56
CA GLY A 91 11.24 1.25 -13.65
C GLY A 91 10.59 1.82 -12.38
N VAL A 92 10.55 1.11 -11.25
CA VAL A 92 9.96 1.67 -10.00
C VAL A 92 10.76 1.21 -8.79
N ALA A 93 11.41 2.15 -8.09
CA ALA A 93 12.32 1.88 -6.98
C ALA A 93 11.67 1.21 -5.74
N GLU A 94 10.33 1.22 -5.63
CA GLU A 94 9.64 0.86 -4.38
C GLU A 94 8.91 -0.50 -4.37
N MET A 95 8.80 -1.23 -5.49
CA MET A 95 8.06 -2.51 -5.51
C MET A 95 8.92 -3.76 -5.27
N SER A 96 10.17 -3.58 -4.84
CA SER A 96 11.22 -4.60 -5.05
C SER A 96 11.51 -5.55 -3.89
N VAL A 97 10.81 -5.49 -2.76
CA VAL A 97 11.22 -6.32 -1.60
C VAL A 97 10.02 -6.99 -0.95
N LEU A 98 9.94 -8.32 -1.14
CA LEU A 98 9.05 -9.33 -0.53
C LEU A 98 7.73 -9.70 -1.26
N ARG A 99 7.80 -10.17 -2.51
CA ARG A 99 6.58 -10.54 -3.28
C ARG A 99 6.29 -12.04 -3.44
N GLY A 100 6.98 -12.91 -2.73
CA GLY A 100 6.80 -14.36 -2.89
C GLY A 100 6.24 -15.03 -1.63
N LEU A 101 6.87 -16.13 -1.29
CA LEU A 101 6.56 -16.95 -0.12
C LEU A 101 6.62 -16.19 1.23
N PRO A 102 7.60 -15.29 1.50
CA PRO A 102 7.66 -14.61 2.79
C PRO A 102 6.41 -13.80 3.11
N ARG A 103 5.83 -13.12 2.12
CA ARG A 103 4.62 -12.32 2.32
C ARG A 103 3.38 -13.18 2.57
N LEU A 104 3.28 -14.32 1.89
CA LEU A 104 2.20 -15.28 2.11
C LEU A 104 2.25 -15.83 3.54
N ILE A 105 3.45 -16.15 4.05
CA ILE A 105 3.66 -16.56 5.44
C ILE A 105 3.23 -15.44 6.40
N GLU A 106 3.62 -14.18 6.17
CA GLU A 106 3.22 -13.07 7.04
C GLU A 106 1.71 -12.89 7.18
N ILE A 107 0.97 -13.09 6.08
CA ILE A 107 -0.48 -12.98 6.02
C ILE A 107 -1.13 -14.17 6.75
N LEU A 108 -0.67 -15.40 6.49
CA LEU A 108 -1.21 -16.60 7.13
C LEU A 108 -0.94 -16.64 8.65
N ASP A 109 0.24 -16.19 9.07
CA ASP A 109 0.63 -16.10 10.48
C ASP A 109 -0.03 -14.92 11.22
N ALA A 110 -0.78 -14.08 10.51
CA ALA A 110 -1.37 -12.84 11.04
C ALA A 110 -0.36 -11.98 11.84
N ARG A 111 0.84 -11.78 11.27
CA ARG A 111 1.89 -11.02 11.95
C ARG A 111 1.46 -9.58 12.24
N LYS A 112 1.62 -9.16 13.49
CA LYS A 112 1.28 -7.79 13.93
C LYS A 112 2.05 -6.70 13.17
N ASN A 113 3.33 -6.94 12.90
CA ASN A 113 4.21 -6.01 12.19
C ASN A 113 4.68 -6.70 10.90
N PRO A 114 4.04 -6.45 9.75
CA PRO A 114 4.51 -6.97 8.47
C PRO A 114 5.83 -6.32 8.07
N SER A 115 6.66 -7.03 7.32
CA SER A 115 7.82 -6.44 6.67
C SER A 115 7.33 -5.52 5.54
N THR A 116 7.95 -4.35 5.39
CA THR A 116 7.65 -3.36 4.32
C THR A 116 6.16 -3.03 4.13
N PRO A 117 5.46 -2.49 5.16
CA PRO A 117 4.07 -2.06 5.01
C PRO A 117 3.95 -0.96 3.95
N THR A 118 3.01 -1.12 3.03
CA THR A 118 2.71 -0.15 1.97
C THR A 118 1.26 0.30 2.10
N MET A 119 1.00 1.58 1.81
CA MET A 119 -0.33 2.15 1.78
C MET A 119 -0.62 2.78 0.41
N THR A 120 -1.85 2.64 -0.06
CA THR A 120 -2.35 3.35 -1.24
C THR A 120 -3.33 4.41 -0.77
N ILE A 121 -2.95 5.68 -0.92
CA ILE A 121 -3.76 6.82 -0.49
C ILE A 121 -4.48 7.37 -1.72
N TYR A 122 -5.80 7.29 -1.68
CA TYR A 122 -6.64 7.93 -2.69
C TYR A 122 -6.86 9.39 -2.31
N LEU A 123 -6.85 10.26 -3.31
CA LEU A 123 -7.07 11.69 -3.17
C LEU A 123 -8.51 12.04 -3.60
N ASP A 124 -9.04 13.12 -3.06
CA ASP A 124 -10.34 13.64 -3.47
C ASP A 124 -10.28 14.18 -4.91
N GLU A 125 -11.44 14.26 -5.60
CA GLU A 125 -11.51 14.66 -7.01
C GLU A 125 -10.84 16.01 -7.34
N VAL A 126 -10.76 16.91 -6.36
CA VAL A 126 -10.14 18.23 -6.49
C VAL A 126 -8.61 18.14 -6.38
N THR A 127 -8.10 17.31 -5.46
CA THR A 127 -6.66 17.18 -5.20
C THR A 127 -6.00 16.18 -6.15
N GLU A 128 -6.75 15.20 -6.66
CA GLU A 128 -6.28 14.23 -7.66
C GLU A 128 -5.87 14.91 -8.98
N LYS A 129 -6.58 15.97 -9.40
CA LYS A 129 -6.33 16.66 -10.68
C LYS A 129 -5.15 17.64 -10.62
N SER A 130 -4.57 17.89 -9.45
CA SER A 130 -3.48 18.86 -9.27
C SER A 130 -2.27 18.22 -8.62
N GLU A 131 -1.18 18.12 -9.39
CA GLU A 131 0.09 17.57 -8.89
C GLU A 131 0.63 18.34 -7.68
N ASN A 132 0.46 19.67 -7.66
CA ASN A 132 0.94 20.50 -6.56
C ASN A 132 0.19 20.22 -5.26
N LEU A 133 -1.13 20.02 -5.31
CA LEU A 133 -1.93 19.67 -4.14
C LEU A 133 -1.61 18.25 -3.67
N ALA A 134 -1.46 17.30 -4.60
CA ALA A 134 -1.04 15.94 -4.28
C ALA A 134 0.33 15.91 -3.57
N LYS A 135 1.31 16.70 -4.05
CA LYS A 135 2.61 16.86 -3.41
C LYS A 135 2.51 17.47 -2.00
N GLN A 136 1.62 18.45 -1.80
CA GLN A 136 1.40 19.01 -0.47
C GLN A 136 0.83 17.98 0.52
N VAL A 137 -0.13 17.17 0.08
CA VAL A 137 -0.68 16.07 0.90
C VAL A 137 0.42 15.04 1.21
N ALA A 138 1.21 14.65 0.21
CA ALA A 138 2.33 13.72 0.40
C ALA A 138 3.34 14.25 1.44
N ARG A 139 3.73 15.53 1.35
CA ARG A 139 4.63 16.19 2.31
C ARG A 139 4.07 16.24 3.73
N ARG A 140 2.74 16.36 3.88
CA ARG A 140 2.09 16.39 5.19
C ARG A 140 2.08 15.02 5.87
N ILE A 141 1.88 13.96 5.09
CA ILE A 141 1.86 12.57 5.58
C ILE A 141 3.29 12.06 5.81
N GLU A 142 4.24 12.50 5.00
CA GLU A 142 5.63 12.07 5.13
C GLU A 142 6.26 12.55 6.45
N LEU A 143 6.62 11.58 7.30
CA LEU A 143 7.45 11.86 8.47
C LEU A 143 8.83 12.35 8.03
N THR A 144 9.12 13.61 8.36
CA THR A 144 10.40 14.26 8.07
C THR A 144 11.21 14.36 9.37
N THR A 145 12.29 13.59 9.45
CA THR A 145 13.27 13.64 10.54
C THR A 145 14.46 14.54 10.21
N VAL A 146 15.24 14.93 11.21
CA VAL A 146 16.47 15.71 11.01
C VAL A 146 17.42 15.03 10.02
N ASN A 147 17.49 13.70 10.04
CA ASN A 147 18.31 12.96 9.09
C ASN A 147 17.90 13.15 7.61
N LYS A 148 16.62 13.39 7.32
CA LYS A 148 16.14 13.59 5.94
C LYS A 148 16.44 14.99 5.39
N VAL A 149 16.68 15.97 6.26
CA VAL A 149 16.98 17.37 5.87
C VAL A 149 18.45 17.73 6.05
N ALA A 150 19.22 16.91 6.77
CA ALA A 150 20.64 17.12 6.99
C ALA A 150 21.49 16.53 5.86
N GLN A 151 22.40 17.34 5.33
CA GLN A 151 23.43 16.89 4.39
C GLN A 151 24.59 16.20 5.13
N SER A 152 24.99 16.74 6.27
CA SER A 152 26.01 16.12 7.11
C SER A 152 25.79 16.44 8.59
N ILE A 153 26.20 15.50 9.44
CA ILE A 153 26.14 15.65 10.89
C ILE A 153 27.52 15.28 11.43
N THR A 154 28.23 16.29 11.90
CA THR A 154 29.60 16.17 12.42
C THR A 154 29.60 16.50 13.90
N HIS A 155 30.49 15.86 14.65
CA HIS A 155 30.69 16.14 16.07
C HIS A 155 32.12 16.61 16.27
N SER A 156 32.28 17.73 16.99
CA SER A 156 33.58 18.29 17.35
C SER A 156 33.87 17.94 18.80
N PHE A 157 34.81 17.03 19.04
CA PHE A 157 35.20 16.64 20.40
C PHE A 157 35.89 17.77 21.17
N SER A 158 36.59 18.67 20.48
CA SER A 158 37.29 19.82 21.07
C SER A 158 36.34 20.83 21.68
N GLU A 159 35.20 21.08 21.02
CA GLU A 159 34.19 22.07 21.43
C GLU A 159 33.01 21.42 22.16
N GLY A 160 32.91 20.09 22.15
CA GLY A 160 31.78 19.36 22.72
C GLY A 160 30.46 19.61 21.98
N THR A 161 30.51 20.03 20.71
CA THR A 161 29.34 20.42 19.93
C THR A 161 29.01 19.42 18.82
N VAL A 162 27.72 19.29 18.51
CA VAL A 162 27.24 18.61 17.30
C VAL A 162 26.85 19.67 16.28
N ARG A 163 27.41 19.59 15.08
CA ARG A 163 27.12 20.49 13.96
C ARG A 163 26.32 19.73 12.89
N ILE A 164 25.23 20.33 12.46
CA ILE A 164 24.33 19.77 11.45
C ILE A 164 24.29 20.74 10.29
N LYS A 165 24.79 20.31 9.13
CA LYS A 165 24.64 21.07 7.90
C LYS A 165 23.34 20.64 7.22
N LEU A 166 22.41 21.57 7.09
CA LEU A 166 21.16 21.36 6.35
C LEU A 166 21.42 21.56 4.86
N GLY A 167 20.66 20.85 4.01
CA GLY A 167 20.69 21.09 2.57
C GLY A 167 19.53 21.97 2.14
N SER A 168 19.79 23.12 1.51
CA SER A 168 18.75 24.02 0.97
C SER A 168 17.74 23.30 0.08
N VAL A 169 18.22 22.45 -0.84
CA VAL A 169 17.36 21.69 -1.75
C VAL A 169 16.45 20.70 -1.00
N LEU A 170 16.96 20.08 0.06
CA LEU A 170 16.19 19.14 0.89
C LEU A 170 15.15 19.88 1.74
N LEU A 171 15.48 21.09 2.20
CA LEU A 171 14.58 21.95 2.94
C LEU A 171 13.42 22.45 2.06
N GLU A 172 13.69 22.87 0.82
CA GLU A 172 12.68 23.26 -0.16
C GLU A 172 11.77 22.10 -0.56
N ASP A 173 12.34 20.90 -0.77
CA ASP A 173 11.54 19.72 -1.12
C ASP A 173 10.61 19.29 0.03
N LYS A 174 11.02 19.50 1.28
CA LYS A 174 10.23 19.21 2.48
C LYS A 174 9.47 20.43 3.02
N ASP A 175 9.44 21.54 2.27
CA ASP A 175 8.74 22.78 2.61
C ASP A 175 9.04 23.25 4.05
N THR A 176 10.30 23.25 4.48
CA THR A 176 10.72 23.51 5.87
C THR A 176 11.89 24.47 5.95
N ASP A 177 11.95 25.30 7.00
CA ASP A 177 13.04 26.25 7.24
C ASP A 177 14.00 25.82 8.36
N ALA A 178 15.25 26.24 8.27
CA ALA A 178 16.27 26.04 9.31
C ALA A 178 15.83 26.53 10.70
N GLN A 179 15.09 27.63 10.77
CA GLN A 179 14.53 28.14 12.03
C GLN A 179 13.49 27.21 12.65
N THR A 180 12.67 26.57 11.81
CA THR A 180 11.67 25.61 12.27
C THR A 180 12.34 24.35 12.80
N VAL A 181 13.39 23.87 12.12
CA VAL A 181 14.23 22.75 12.59
C VAL A 181 14.84 23.07 13.95
N MET A 182 15.50 24.23 14.08
CA MET A 182 16.13 24.68 15.33
C MET A 182 15.13 24.69 16.50
N LYS A 183 13.96 25.31 16.33
CA LYS A 183 12.91 25.36 17.36
C LYS A 183 12.43 23.97 17.79
N LYS A 184 12.25 23.05 16.84
CA LYS A 184 11.81 21.67 17.11
C LYS A 184 12.86 20.87 17.87
N ILE A 185 14.14 21.03 17.52
CA ILE A 185 15.25 20.40 18.25
C ILE A 185 15.33 20.96 19.67
N GLN A 186 15.30 22.28 19.84
CA GLN A 186 15.33 22.93 21.16
C GLN A 186 14.17 22.48 22.06
N LEU A 187 12.96 22.34 21.51
CA LEU A 187 11.78 21.90 22.25
C LEU A 187 11.93 20.46 22.78
N ARG A 188 12.51 19.55 21.99
CA ARG A 188 12.72 18.15 22.39
C ARG A 188 13.98 17.94 23.24
N ARG A 189 14.98 18.82 23.12
CA ARG A 189 16.27 18.74 23.82
C ARG A 189 16.53 20.00 24.63
N LYS A 190 15.74 20.22 25.68
CA LYS A 190 15.90 21.35 26.62
C LYS A 190 17.26 21.37 27.34
N GLU A 191 17.94 20.23 27.36
CA GLU A 191 19.27 20.02 27.94
C GLU A 191 20.42 20.46 27.03
N CYS A 192 20.11 20.92 25.82
CA CYS A 192 21.08 21.47 24.86
C CYS A 192 20.69 22.91 24.49
N ASN A 193 21.69 23.72 24.21
CA ASN A 193 21.53 24.97 23.51
C ASN A 193 21.66 24.70 22.00
N VAL A 194 20.70 25.17 21.21
CA VAL A 194 20.64 24.95 19.77
C VAL A 194 20.60 26.31 19.09
N GLU A 195 21.64 26.61 18.32
CA GLU A 195 21.83 27.88 17.64
C GLU A 195 22.07 27.65 16.15
N ILE A 196 21.75 28.65 15.34
CA ILE A 196 22.14 28.68 13.92
C ILE A 196 23.46 29.43 13.84
N ASP A 197 24.40 28.91 13.07
CA ASP A 197 25.69 29.55 12.85
C ASP A 197 25.50 30.95 12.22
N ALA A 198 26.27 31.93 12.69
CA ALA A 198 26.15 33.31 12.24
C ALA A 198 26.69 33.52 10.82
N GLU A 199 27.63 32.69 10.38
CA GLU A 199 28.26 32.72 9.06
C GLU A 199 27.51 31.82 8.08
N ASP A 200 27.07 30.63 8.52
CA ASP A 200 26.31 29.68 7.71
C ASP A 200 24.89 29.46 8.26
N LYS A 201 23.91 30.15 7.64
CA LYS A 201 22.49 30.06 8.02
C LYS A 201 21.87 28.66 7.85
N GLU A 202 22.56 27.76 7.14
CA GLU A 202 22.16 26.36 6.96
C GLU A 202 22.83 25.42 7.99
N MET A 203 23.71 25.93 8.84
CA MET A 203 24.37 25.16 9.88
C MET A 203 23.71 25.36 11.25
N ILE A 204 23.31 24.26 11.87
CA ILE A 204 22.81 24.22 13.25
C ILE A 204 23.90 23.67 14.17
N ILE A 205 24.19 24.40 15.23
CA ILE A 205 25.14 24.01 16.29
C ILE A 205 24.33 23.63 17.52
N ILE A 206 24.64 22.44 18.06
CA ILE A 206 24.03 21.91 19.27
C ILE A 206 25.12 21.78 20.33
N THR A 207 24.98 22.53 21.40
CA THR A 207 25.91 22.58 22.52
C THR A 207 25.21 22.03 23.77
N PRO A 208 25.66 20.93 24.36
CA PRO A 208 25.07 20.39 25.58
C PRO A 208 25.34 21.33 26.78
N LEU A 209 24.34 21.54 27.64
CA LEU A 209 24.47 22.42 28.82
C LEU A 209 25.27 21.81 29.97
N LYS A 210 25.59 20.51 29.88
CA LYS A 210 26.43 19.78 30.84
C LYS A 210 27.64 19.20 30.09
N GLU A 211 28.78 19.13 30.77
CA GLU A 211 29.93 18.39 30.24
C GLU A 211 29.54 16.93 30.02
N LEU A 212 29.54 16.51 28.75
CA LEU A 212 29.27 15.13 28.35
C LEU A 212 30.59 14.33 28.33
N LYS A 213 30.52 13.04 28.62
CA LYS A 213 31.66 12.13 28.43
C LYS A 213 31.90 11.96 26.92
N PHE A 214 33.15 11.65 26.54
CA PHE A 214 33.54 11.42 25.13
C PHE A 214 32.64 10.41 24.38
N SER A 215 32.08 9.42 25.08
CA SER A 215 31.16 8.41 24.52
C SER A 215 29.74 8.90 24.24
N ASP A 216 29.34 10.04 24.79
CA ASP A 216 27.95 10.48 24.82
C ASP A 216 27.61 11.46 23.69
N LEU A 217 28.62 12.09 23.08
CA LEU A 217 28.49 12.96 21.91
C LEU A 217 27.97 12.21 20.65
N PRO A 218 28.52 11.04 20.28
CA PRO A 218 27.97 10.26 19.16
C PRO A 218 26.53 9.80 19.43
N LYS A 219 26.21 9.41 20.67
CA LYS A 219 24.86 9.01 21.07
C LYS A 219 23.87 10.17 20.99
N LEU A 220 24.32 11.39 21.32
CA LEU A 220 23.52 12.59 21.15
C LEU A 220 23.27 12.87 19.67
N ALA A 221 24.27 12.75 18.81
CA ALA A 221 24.12 12.93 17.37
C ALA A 221 23.09 11.93 16.77
N GLU A 222 23.16 10.65 17.14
CA GLU A 222 22.15 9.65 16.72
C GLU A 222 20.75 10.01 17.22
N LYS A 223 20.63 10.40 18.48
CA LYS A 223 19.35 10.82 19.05
C LYS A 223 18.78 12.08 18.39
N VAL A 224 19.62 12.97 17.87
CA VAL A 224 19.18 14.17 17.15
C VAL A 224 18.73 13.82 15.74
N ARG A 225 19.39 12.86 15.07
CA ARG A 225 19.01 12.38 13.72
C ARG A 225 17.57 11.91 13.65
N GLU A 226 17.11 11.23 14.69
CA GLU A 226 15.77 10.63 14.76
C GLU A 226 14.67 11.61 15.18
N ILE A 227 15.01 12.86 15.51
CA ILE A 227 14.01 13.85 15.93
C ILE A 227 13.07 14.15 14.75
N PRO A 228 11.74 13.97 14.91
CA PRO A 228 10.77 14.35 13.90
C PRO A 228 10.56 15.88 13.92
N ILE A 229 10.66 16.49 12.75
CA ILE A 229 10.49 17.93 12.54
C ILE A 229 9.05 18.22 12.07
N LYS A 230 8.59 17.46 11.07
CA LYS A 230 7.26 17.52 10.45
C LYS A 230 6.71 16.13 10.16
N GLY A 231 5.40 16.06 9.94
CA GLY A 231 4.64 14.83 9.73
C GLY A 231 3.68 14.58 10.90
N GLU A 232 2.45 14.22 10.57
CA GLU A 232 1.52 13.66 11.56
C GLU A 232 2.00 12.24 11.88
N VAL A 233 2.43 12.02 13.13
CA VAL A 233 2.70 10.67 13.62
C VAL A 233 1.34 10.08 13.97
N PRO A 234 0.87 9.01 13.30
CA PRO A 234 -0.32 8.29 13.73
C PRO A 234 -0.11 7.58 15.07
#